data_AF-A0A512CE55-F1
#
_entry.id   AF-A0A512CE55-F1
#
_cell.length_a   1.000
_cell.length_b   1.000
_cell.length_c   1.000
_cell.angle_alpha   90.00
_cell.angle_beta   90.00
_cell.angle_gamma   90.00
#
_symmetry.space_group_name_H-M   'P 1'
#
loop_
_entity.id
_entity.type
_entity.pdbx_description
1 polymer ?
#
loop_
_entity_poly.entity_id
_entity_poly.type
_entity_poly.pdbx_seq_one_letter_code
_entity_poly.pdbx_strand_id
1 'polypeptide(L)'
;MNRIPGLLVLAVVILAALFLYSNPEVLEKIWLWMIGFIGYLAILFGKGYEKIKDLFTTSQTTKEEKNTDQILNPSIEKFKEAFKPDIKKVETLLESQEVNSLPDSLITILRYIDDGNTTLGLMFINKVFFAYTLEDTHKDEKVPGGTRIPEGHYKLGINPNLSPLTQRYRNRFDWFSNHIEIKGIPNYDLVYIHIGNSHKDTKGCILIADGVNASQPEKMILQSQKAFERFYRYIFPKIDQNEPMAINILNEEWFEKISKTPQLEKA
;
A
#
# COMPACT_ATOMS: atom_id res chain seq x y z
N MET A 1 -44.99 -43.66 9.09
CA MET A 1 -44.05 -42.95 8.20
C MET A 1 -43.09 -43.96 7.58
N ASN A 2 -43.19 -44.17 6.27
CA ASN A 2 -42.36 -45.15 5.57
C ASN A 2 -40.90 -44.66 5.57
N ARG A 3 -40.03 -45.32 6.35
CA ARG A 3 -38.59 -45.02 6.43
C ARG A 3 -37.80 -45.60 5.25
N ILE A 4 -38.48 -46.35 4.38
CA ILE A 4 -37.95 -47.03 3.20
C ILE A 4 -37.22 -46.06 2.23
N PRO A 5 -37.71 -44.85 1.93
CA PRO A 5 -37.00 -43.91 1.04
C PRO A 5 -35.67 -43.46 1.65
N GLY A 6 -35.63 -43.22 2.96
CA GLY A 6 -34.40 -42.81 3.66
C GLY A 6 -33.34 -43.92 3.68
N LEU A 7 -33.77 -45.17 3.88
CA LEU A 7 -32.88 -46.34 3.85
C LEU A 7 -32.33 -46.61 2.45
N LEU A 8 -33.14 -46.42 1.39
CA LEU A 8 -32.68 -46.56 0.01
C LEU A 8 -31.65 -45.49 -0.37
N VAL A 9 -31.86 -44.23 0.02
CA VAL A 9 -30.88 -43.15 -0.20
C VAL A 9 -29.58 -43.47 0.53
N LEU A 10 -29.65 -43.93 1.78
CA LEU A 10 -28.47 -44.31 2.54
C LEU A 10 -27.69 -45.45 1.89
N ALA A 11 -28.39 -46.48 1.39
CA ALA A 11 -27.78 -47.60 0.69
C ALA A 11 -27.07 -47.16 -0.59
N VAL A 12 -27.67 -46.26 -1.37
CA VAL A 12 -27.06 -45.70 -2.59
C VAL A 12 -25.81 -44.89 -2.26
N VAL A 13 -25.83 -44.08 -1.20
CA VAL A 13 -24.66 -43.29 -0.77
C VAL A 13 -23.51 -44.21 -0.34
N ILE A 14 -23.81 -45.27 0.42
CA ILE A 14 -22.79 -46.24 0.85
C ILE A 14 -22.19 -46.96 -0.36
N LEU A 15 -23.02 -47.40 -1.31
CA LEU A 15 -22.53 -48.05 -2.53
C LEU A 15 -21.70 -47.11 -3.40
N ALA A 16 -22.08 -45.84 -3.51
CA ALA A 16 -21.29 -44.83 -4.23
C ALA A 16 -19.94 -44.57 -3.55
N ALA A 17 -19.90 -44.51 -2.22
CA ALA A 17 -18.66 -44.34 -1.45
C ALA A 17 -17.73 -45.56 -1.62
N LEU A 18 -18.27 -46.77 -1.56
CA LEU A 18 -17.51 -48.01 -1.81
C LEU A 18 -17.00 -48.07 -3.25
N PHE A 19 -17.81 -47.69 -4.23
CA PHE A 19 -17.41 -47.64 -5.64
C PHE A 19 -16.25 -46.67 -5.87
N LEU A 20 -16.31 -45.47 -5.29
CA LEU A 20 -15.24 -44.48 -5.37
C LEU A 20 -13.97 -44.92 -4.63
N TYR A 21 -14.12 -45.61 -3.51
CA TYR A 21 -13.00 -46.18 -2.76
C TYR A 21 -12.31 -47.31 -3.51
N SER A 22 -13.07 -48.18 -4.17
CA SER A 22 -12.53 -49.29 -4.97
C SER A 22 -11.94 -48.85 -6.31
N ASN A 23 -12.30 -47.67 -6.82
CA ASN A 23 -11.85 -47.16 -8.13
C ASN A 23 -11.23 -45.76 -7.98
N PRO A 24 -10.03 -45.63 -7.38
CA PRO A 24 -9.40 -44.33 -7.13
C PRO A 24 -9.09 -43.56 -8.43
N GLU A 25 -8.88 -44.23 -9.56
CA GLU A 25 -8.68 -43.59 -10.87
C GLU A 25 -9.91 -42.77 -11.32
N VAL A 26 -11.12 -43.19 -10.93
CA VAL A 26 -12.34 -42.45 -11.21
C VAL A 26 -12.37 -41.15 -10.41
N LEU A 27 -11.85 -41.17 -9.17
CA LEU A 27 -11.74 -40.00 -8.31
C LEU A 27 -10.76 -38.97 -8.89
N GLU A 28 -9.62 -39.41 -9.41
CA GLU A 28 -8.66 -38.52 -10.09
C GLU A 28 -9.24 -37.91 -11.36
N LYS A 29 -10.00 -38.69 -12.14
CA LYS A 29 -10.65 -38.20 -13.36
C LYS A 29 -11.76 -37.18 -13.07
N ILE A 30 -12.55 -37.40 -12.02
CA ILE A 30 -13.56 -36.44 -11.53
C ILE A 30 -12.87 -35.17 -11.00
N TRP A 31 -11.76 -35.32 -10.27
CA TRP A 31 -10.98 -34.20 -9.73
C TRP A 31 -10.42 -33.29 -10.83
N LEU A 32 -9.87 -33.87 -11.90
CA LEU A 32 -9.40 -33.11 -13.06
C LEU A 32 -10.53 -32.38 -13.79
N TRP A 33 -11.70 -33.02 -13.90
CA TRP A 33 -12.89 -32.38 -14.45
C TRP A 33 -13.38 -31.23 -13.56
N MET A 34 -13.33 -31.35 -12.22
CA MET A 34 -13.69 -30.25 -11.33
C MET A 34 -12.72 -29.06 -11.44
N ILE A 35 -11.40 -29.31 -11.47
CA ILE A 35 -10.41 -28.23 -11.61
C ILE A 35 -10.57 -27.53 -12.97
N GLY A 36 -10.75 -28.30 -14.04
CA GLY A 36 -11.03 -27.76 -15.37
C GLY A 36 -12.34 -26.97 -15.43
N PHE A 37 -13.38 -27.46 -14.75
CA PHE A 37 -14.68 -26.78 -14.67
C PHE A 37 -14.62 -25.50 -13.84
N ILE A 38 -13.89 -25.47 -12.72
CA ILE A 38 -13.67 -24.26 -11.91
C ILE A 38 -12.88 -23.22 -12.71
N GLY A 39 -11.84 -23.63 -13.44
CA GLY A 39 -11.10 -22.73 -14.33
C GLY A 39 -11.97 -22.20 -15.47
N TYR A 40 -12.80 -23.05 -16.09
CA TYR A 40 -13.76 -22.66 -17.11
C TYR A 40 -14.83 -21.69 -16.59
N LEU A 41 -15.35 -21.92 -15.39
CA LEU A 41 -16.26 -21.01 -14.71
C LEU A 41 -15.58 -19.67 -14.41
N ALA A 42 -14.33 -19.65 -13.91
CA ALA A 42 -13.59 -18.41 -13.69
C ALA A 42 -13.40 -17.58 -14.97
N ILE A 43 -13.16 -18.24 -16.12
CA ILE A 43 -13.06 -17.59 -17.43
C ILE A 43 -14.42 -17.06 -17.91
N LEU A 44 -15.50 -17.80 -17.68
CA LEU A 44 -16.87 -17.35 -17.98
C LEU A 44 -17.30 -16.18 -17.08
N PHE A 45 -16.94 -16.18 -15.80
CA PHE A 45 -17.17 -15.06 -14.89
C PHE A 45 -16.35 -13.82 -15.30
N GLY A 46 -15.09 -14.00 -15.71
CA GLY A 46 -14.26 -12.89 -16.22
C GLY A 46 -14.80 -12.27 -17.52
N LYS A 47 -15.49 -13.04 -18.37
CA LYS A 47 -16.10 -12.54 -19.62
C LYS A 47 -17.57 -12.11 -19.48
N GLY A 48 -18.29 -12.60 -18.47
CA GLY A 48 -19.70 -12.27 -18.19
C GLY A 48 -19.88 -11.04 -17.29
N TYR A 49 -18.91 -10.74 -16.42
CA TYR A 49 -19.00 -9.63 -15.45
C TYR A 49 -19.01 -8.25 -16.13
N GLU A 50 -18.20 -8.05 -17.18
CA GLU A 50 -18.17 -6.78 -17.93
C GLU A 50 -19.52 -6.47 -18.62
N LYS A 51 -20.27 -7.49 -19.09
CA LYS A 51 -21.59 -7.29 -19.72
C LYS A 51 -22.74 -7.09 -18.73
N ILE A 52 -22.59 -7.54 -17.49
CA ILE A 52 -23.63 -7.42 -16.45
C ILE A 52 -23.45 -6.12 -15.65
N LYS A 53 -22.21 -5.63 -15.50
CA LYS A 53 -21.90 -4.35 -14.82
C LYS A 53 -22.58 -3.14 -15.47
N ASP A 54 -22.74 -3.15 -16.79
CA ASP A 54 -23.44 -2.09 -17.53
C ASP A 54 -24.97 -2.14 -17.36
N LEU A 55 -25.53 -3.29 -16.95
CA LEU A 55 -26.98 -3.47 -16.78
C LEU A 55 -27.45 -3.29 -15.31
N PHE A 56 -26.53 -3.28 -14.34
CA PHE A 56 -26.87 -3.27 -12.91
C PHE A 56 -26.33 -2.07 -12.11
N THR A 57 -25.71 -1.07 -12.76
CA THR A 57 -25.30 0.20 -12.09
C THR A 57 -26.41 1.26 -12.11
N THR A 58 -27.66 0.86 -12.32
CA THR A 58 -28.84 1.64 -11.93
C THR A 58 -29.59 0.86 -10.87
N SER A 59 -29.82 1.50 -9.73
CA SER A 59 -30.57 1.05 -8.54
C SER A 59 -29.80 0.29 -7.45
N GLN A 60 -29.78 0.91 -6.27
CA GLN A 60 -29.27 0.41 -5.00
C GLN A 60 -30.20 -0.68 -4.40
N THR A 61 -29.64 -1.48 -3.48
CA THR A 61 -30.04 -1.67 -2.05
C THR A 61 -30.15 -3.14 -1.56
N THR A 62 -29.42 -3.41 -0.46
CA THR A 62 -29.69 -4.33 0.69
C THR A 62 -29.43 -5.86 0.66
N LYS A 63 -28.38 -6.25 1.43
CA LYS A 63 -28.18 -7.36 2.41
C LYS A 63 -29.01 -8.66 2.36
N GLU A 64 -28.36 -9.83 2.46
CA GLU A 64 -28.13 -10.57 3.74
C GLU A 64 -27.27 -11.86 3.57
N GLU A 65 -26.64 -12.27 4.68
CA GLU A 65 -25.50 -13.20 4.87
C GLU A 65 -25.82 -14.72 4.83
N LYS A 66 -24.78 -15.54 4.65
CA LYS A 66 -24.56 -16.70 5.54
C LYS A 66 -23.08 -17.08 5.70
N ASN A 67 -22.74 -17.28 6.96
CA ASN A 67 -21.45 -17.33 7.63
C ASN A 67 -20.84 -18.75 7.63
N THR A 68 -19.51 -18.88 7.67
CA THR A 68 -18.85 -19.95 8.45
C THR A 68 -17.48 -19.44 8.92
N ASP A 69 -17.30 -19.55 10.22
CA ASP A 69 -16.31 -18.94 11.08
C ASP A 69 -14.84 -19.28 10.75
N GLN A 70 -14.03 -18.22 10.65
CA GLN A 70 -12.72 -18.19 11.28
C GLN A 70 -12.66 -16.93 12.14
N ILE A 71 -12.37 -17.12 13.43
CA ILE A 71 -12.37 -16.11 14.48
C ILE A 71 -11.37 -15.00 14.13
N LEU A 72 -11.86 -13.93 13.48
CA LEU A 72 -11.15 -12.68 13.33
C LEU A 72 -11.46 -11.79 14.53
N ASN A 73 -10.40 -11.39 15.22
CA ASN A 73 -10.43 -10.57 16.42
C ASN A 73 -11.08 -9.20 16.13
N PRO A 74 -12.17 -8.79 16.82
CA PRO A 74 -12.89 -7.53 16.59
C PRO A 74 -12.03 -6.26 16.69
N SER A 75 -10.86 -6.34 17.34
CA SER A 75 -9.89 -5.25 17.40
C SER A 75 -9.24 -4.92 16.05
N ILE A 76 -9.13 -5.89 15.12
CA ILE A 76 -8.43 -5.70 13.84
C ILE A 76 -9.29 -4.98 12.81
N GLU A 77 -10.59 -5.28 12.75
CA GLU A 77 -11.54 -4.58 11.87
C GLU A 77 -11.74 -3.12 12.33
N LYS A 78 -11.81 -2.89 13.66
CA LYS A 78 -11.76 -1.53 14.23
C LYS A 78 -10.47 -0.77 13.89
N PHE A 79 -9.34 -1.48 13.79
CA PHE A 79 -8.05 -0.89 13.41
C PHE A 79 -7.98 -0.53 11.92
N LYS A 80 -8.62 -1.30 11.04
CA LYS A 80 -8.62 -1.08 9.58
C LYS A 80 -9.49 0.10 9.16
N GLU A 81 -10.64 0.32 9.79
CA GLU A 81 -11.46 1.50 9.51
C GLU A 81 -10.89 2.79 10.16
N ALA A 82 -10.12 2.68 11.24
CA ALA A 82 -9.60 3.82 12.00
C ALA A 82 -8.38 4.54 11.38
N PHE A 83 -7.72 3.97 10.36
CA PHE A 83 -6.45 4.49 9.81
C PHE A 83 -6.52 4.87 8.32
N LYS A 84 -7.65 5.42 7.86
CA LYS A 84 -7.57 6.45 6.80
C LYS A 84 -7.34 7.77 7.50
N PRO A 85 -6.10 8.29 7.59
CA PRO A 85 -5.89 9.62 8.13
C PRO A 85 -6.80 10.58 7.37
N ASP A 86 -7.61 11.35 8.09
CA ASP A 86 -8.42 12.40 7.48
C ASP A 86 -7.44 13.45 6.95
N ILE A 87 -7.08 13.32 5.68
CA ILE A 87 -6.06 14.12 5.02
C ILE A 87 -6.37 15.60 5.18
N LYS A 88 -7.64 16.01 5.07
CA LYS A 88 -8.06 17.40 5.25
C LYS A 88 -7.80 17.89 6.67
N LYS A 89 -8.05 17.05 7.67
CA LYS A 89 -7.73 17.37 9.06
C LYS A 89 -6.22 17.52 9.23
N VAL A 90 -5.41 16.66 8.63
CA VAL A 90 -3.94 16.75 8.69
C VAL A 90 -3.43 18.02 8.01
N GLU A 91 -3.94 18.35 6.82
CA GLU A 91 -3.64 19.61 6.12
C GLU A 91 -4.01 20.82 6.98
N THR A 92 -5.22 20.84 7.53
CA THR A 92 -5.69 21.92 8.43
C THR A 92 -4.79 22.05 9.65
N LEU A 93 -4.36 20.94 10.24
CA LEU A 93 -3.43 20.94 11.38
C LEU A 93 -2.06 21.51 10.97
N LEU A 94 -1.51 21.11 9.82
CA LEU A 94 -0.25 21.62 9.29
C LEU A 94 -0.31 23.13 8.96
N GLU A 95 -1.48 23.63 8.55
CA GLU A 95 -1.74 25.04 8.24
C GLU A 95 -1.97 25.89 9.49
N SER A 96 -2.60 25.34 10.53
CA SER A 96 -2.83 26.03 11.80
C SER A 96 -1.51 26.36 12.51
N GLN A 97 -1.44 27.50 13.19
CA GLN A 97 -0.20 28.05 13.79
C GLN A 97 0.43 27.21 14.93
N GLU A 98 -0.05 25.99 15.19
CA GLU A 98 0.50 25.02 16.16
C GLU A 98 1.79 24.33 15.66
N VAL A 99 2.25 24.67 14.43
CA VAL A 99 3.29 23.96 13.66
C VAL A 99 4.67 24.63 13.71
N ASN A 100 4.85 25.69 14.51
CA ASN A 100 6.14 26.38 14.66
C ASN A 100 7.26 25.50 15.25
N SER A 101 6.95 24.27 15.66
CA SER A 101 7.90 23.25 16.13
C SER A 101 8.45 22.35 15.02
N LEU A 102 7.84 22.33 13.82
CA LEU A 102 8.38 21.59 12.68
C LEU A 102 9.38 22.47 11.90
N PRO A 103 10.52 21.91 11.46
CA PRO A 103 11.41 22.62 10.56
C PRO A 103 10.64 23.09 9.32
N ASP A 104 10.83 24.35 8.91
CA ASP A 104 10.30 24.86 7.65
C ASP A 104 10.97 24.12 6.48
N SER A 105 10.28 23.09 6.00
CA SER A 105 10.69 22.28 4.85
C SER A 105 9.58 22.32 3.80
N LEU A 106 9.95 22.51 2.53
CA LEU A 106 9.00 22.43 1.42
C LEU A 106 8.28 21.08 1.39
N ILE A 107 9.01 20.00 1.70
CA ILE A 107 8.51 18.62 1.63
C ILE A 107 8.50 18.01 3.03
N THR A 108 7.37 17.46 3.44
CA THR A 108 7.22 16.77 4.72
C THR A 108 6.65 15.38 4.50
N ILE A 109 7.23 14.36 5.13
CA ILE A 109 6.71 13.00 5.18
C ILE A 109 6.28 12.69 6.60
N LEU A 110 5.02 12.27 6.73
CA LEU A 110 4.41 11.83 7.97
C LEU A 110 4.14 10.33 7.88
N ARG A 111 4.97 9.49 8.52
CA ARG A 111 4.76 8.03 8.57
C ARG A 111 3.60 7.73 9.51
N TYR A 112 2.65 6.90 9.14
CA TYR A 112 1.46 6.66 9.98
C TYR A 112 1.25 5.19 10.36
N ILE A 113 1.96 4.26 9.72
CA ILE A 113 1.91 2.84 10.07
C ILE A 113 3.16 2.10 9.60
N ASP A 114 3.67 1.22 10.44
CA ASP A 114 4.65 0.18 10.09
C ASP A 114 4.06 -1.18 10.49
N ASP A 115 4.13 -2.17 9.60
CA ASP A 115 3.65 -3.54 9.86
C ASP A 115 4.77 -4.58 10.02
N GLY A 116 6.02 -4.14 10.17
CA GLY A 116 7.17 -5.02 10.28
C GLY A 116 7.78 -5.42 8.93
N ASN A 117 7.12 -5.10 7.81
CA ASN A 117 7.71 -5.21 6.47
C ASN A 117 7.68 -3.88 5.71
N THR A 118 6.59 -3.13 5.87
CA THR A 118 6.29 -1.93 5.11
C THR A 118 5.93 -0.78 6.04
N THR A 119 6.57 0.37 5.81
CA THR A 119 6.14 1.65 6.37
C THR A 119 5.30 2.39 5.35
N LEU A 120 4.11 2.86 5.73
CA LEU A 120 3.35 3.82 4.94
C LEU A 120 3.40 5.22 5.56
N GLY A 121 3.39 6.21 4.68
CA GLY A 121 3.34 7.61 5.07
C GLY A 121 2.55 8.48 4.10
N LEU A 122 2.49 9.75 4.45
CA LEU A 122 1.86 10.82 3.68
C LEU A 122 2.93 11.85 3.33
N MET A 123 3.08 12.18 2.06
CA MET A 123 3.93 13.27 1.59
C MET A 123 3.10 14.53 1.40
N PHE A 124 3.59 15.62 1.95
CA PHE A 124 3.07 16.97 1.79
C PHE A 124 4.10 17.84 1.08
N ILE A 125 3.63 18.72 0.22
CA ILE A 125 4.42 19.77 -0.42
C ILE A 125 3.73 21.10 -0.12
N ASN A 126 4.45 22.06 0.48
CA ASN A 126 3.85 23.30 0.97
C ASN A 126 2.64 23.02 1.88
N LYS A 127 2.74 22.02 2.77
CA LYS A 127 1.67 21.60 3.71
C LYS A 127 0.38 21.06 3.05
N VAL A 128 0.34 20.97 1.73
CA VAL A 128 -0.76 20.35 0.98
C VAL A 128 -0.41 18.89 0.68
N PHE A 129 -1.37 17.99 0.86
CA PHE A 129 -1.17 16.58 0.57
C PHE A 129 -0.82 16.38 -0.90
N PHE A 130 0.24 15.61 -1.14
CA PHE A 130 0.78 15.41 -2.47
C PHE A 130 0.69 13.96 -2.92
N ALA A 131 1.13 13.01 -2.08
CA ALA A 131 1.18 11.59 -2.40
C ALA A 131 1.22 10.72 -1.15
N TYR A 132 0.86 9.45 -1.29
CA TYR A 132 1.20 8.42 -0.31
C TYR A 132 2.65 7.98 -0.49
N THR A 133 3.29 7.55 0.60
CA THR A 133 4.64 6.99 0.59
C THR A 133 4.65 5.52 1.02
N LEU A 134 5.61 4.76 0.49
CA LEU A 134 5.95 3.40 0.96
C LEU A 134 7.45 3.27 1.12
N GLU A 135 7.89 2.75 2.26
CA GLU A 135 9.29 2.48 2.58
C GLU A 135 9.43 1.06 3.16
N ASP A 136 10.67 0.60 3.34
CA ASP A 136 10.97 -0.57 4.17
C ASP A 136 10.48 -0.38 5.62
N THR A 137 10.49 -1.44 6.42
CA THR A 137 10.21 -1.35 7.87
C THR A 137 11.34 -0.66 8.65
N HIS A 138 11.03 -0.20 9.86
CA HIS A 138 12.00 0.23 10.86
C HIS A 138 12.84 -0.92 11.39
N LYS A 139 14.14 -0.67 11.57
CA LYS A 139 15.06 -1.49 12.36
C LYS A 139 16.05 -0.58 13.06
N ASP A 140 16.36 -0.87 14.32
CA ASP A 140 17.34 -0.10 15.11
C ASP A 140 18.74 -0.20 14.50
N GLU A 141 19.08 -1.37 13.95
CA GLU A 141 20.29 -1.60 13.17
C GLU A 141 19.97 -1.72 11.69
N LYS A 142 20.73 -1.02 10.86
CA LYS A 142 20.53 -1.00 9.40
C LYS A 142 20.81 -2.37 8.79
N VAL A 143 19.77 -2.96 8.20
CA VAL A 143 19.88 -4.13 7.32
C VAL A 143 19.80 -3.66 5.87
N PRO A 144 20.85 -3.87 5.05
CA PRO A 144 20.83 -3.46 3.64
C PRO A 144 19.61 -4.00 2.89
N GLY A 145 18.80 -3.09 2.33
CA GLY A 145 17.62 -3.46 1.56
C GLY A 145 16.41 -3.95 2.37
N GLY A 146 16.37 -3.65 3.67
CA GLY A 146 15.23 -3.97 4.51
C GLY A 146 15.13 -3.07 5.73
N THR A 147 15.53 -1.79 5.58
CA THR A 147 15.46 -0.78 6.64
C THR A 147 15.21 0.60 6.02
N ARG A 148 14.16 1.28 6.49
CA ARG A 148 13.88 2.67 6.14
C ARG A 148 14.94 3.60 6.70
N ILE A 149 15.09 4.78 6.09
CA ILE A 149 15.96 5.82 6.64
C ILE A 149 15.40 6.35 7.97
N PRO A 150 16.26 6.82 8.89
CA PRO A 150 15.80 7.41 10.15
C PRO A 150 14.91 8.64 9.92
N GLU A 151 14.09 8.98 10.93
CA GLU A 151 13.42 10.29 10.94
C GLU A 151 14.44 11.42 11.04
N GLY A 152 14.11 12.59 10.51
CA GLY A 152 15.01 13.73 10.54
C GLY A 152 14.79 14.71 9.39
N HIS A 153 15.67 15.70 9.35
CA HIS A 153 15.67 16.77 8.36
C HIS A 153 16.88 16.63 7.44
N TYR A 154 16.62 16.41 6.16
CA TYR A 154 17.65 16.07 5.17
C TYR A 154 17.62 17.03 3.98
N LYS A 155 18.78 17.29 3.40
CA LYS A 155 18.88 18.06 2.16
C LYS A 155 18.50 17.20 0.97
N LEU A 156 17.89 17.80 -0.04
CA LEU A 156 17.68 17.18 -1.34
C LEU A 156 18.75 17.68 -2.32
N GLY A 157 19.19 16.79 -3.20
CA GLY A 157 20.13 17.12 -4.25
C GLY A 157 19.99 16.21 -5.45
N ILE A 158 20.48 16.65 -6.61
CA ILE A 158 20.57 15.79 -7.79
C ILE A 158 21.77 14.87 -7.62
N ASN A 159 21.59 13.57 -7.83
CA ASN A 159 22.72 12.66 -7.91
C ASN A 159 23.35 12.74 -9.31
N PRO A 160 24.62 13.17 -9.46
CA PRO A 160 25.27 13.24 -10.76
C PRO A 160 25.68 11.86 -11.29
N ASN A 161 25.71 10.83 -10.44
CA ASN A 161 26.19 9.50 -10.80
C ASN A 161 25.11 8.69 -11.51
N LEU A 162 25.52 7.95 -12.54
CA LEU A 162 24.65 7.06 -13.30
C LEU A 162 24.47 5.72 -12.57
N SER A 163 23.63 5.70 -11.53
CA SER A 163 23.24 4.45 -10.88
C SER A 163 22.46 3.55 -11.86
N PRO A 164 22.44 2.22 -11.65
CA PRO A 164 21.63 1.31 -12.48
C PRO A 164 20.15 1.70 -12.52
N LEU A 165 19.59 2.24 -11.42
CA LEU A 165 18.22 2.73 -11.38
C LEU A 165 18.06 3.99 -12.26
N THR A 166 18.97 4.96 -12.15
CA THR A 166 18.97 6.17 -12.99
C THR A 166 19.03 5.82 -14.47
N GLN A 167 19.89 4.88 -14.86
CA GLN A 167 19.99 4.44 -16.26
C GLN A 167 18.69 3.80 -16.76
N ARG A 168 18.05 2.96 -15.94
CA ARG A 168 16.73 2.38 -16.28
C ARG A 168 15.66 3.45 -16.49
N TYR A 169 15.66 4.52 -15.69
CA TYR A 169 14.66 5.58 -15.81
C TYR A 169 14.89 6.43 -17.04
N ARG A 170 16.14 6.83 -17.33
CA ARG A 170 16.49 7.57 -18.55
C ARG A 170 16.10 6.82 -19.82
N ASN A 171 16.26 5.50 -19.83
CA ASN A 171 15.86 4.68 -20.97
C ASN A 171 14.33 4.53 -21.11
N ARG A 172 13.58 4.78 -20.03
CA ARG A 172 12.13 4.59 -19.99
C ARG A 172 11.34 5.89 -20.14
N PHE A 173 11.92 7.02 -19.74
CA PHE A 173 11.22 8.30 -19.60
C PHE A 173 12.04 9.45 -20.19
N ASP A 174 11.57 10.03 -21.28
CA ASP A 174 12.24 11.15 -21.96
C ASP A 174 12.27 12.44 -21.12
N TRP A 175 11.38 12.56 -20.13
CA TRP A 175 11.30 13.70 -19.22
C TRP A 175 12.19 13.57 -17.97
N PHE A 176 12.86 12.43 -17.80
CA PHE A 176 13.68 12.15 -16.63
C PHE A 176 15.17 12.37 -16.92
N SER A 177 15.84 13.14 -16.06
CA SER A 177 17.29 13.38 -16.16
C SER A 177 18.05 12.56 -15.11
N ASN A 178 17.95 12.92 -13.83
CA ASN A 178 18.63 12.26 -12.72
C ASN A 178 17.70 12.06 -11.54
N HIS A 179 18.00 11.08 -10.68
CA HIS A 179 17.25 10.91 -9.44
C HIS A 179 17.51 12.07 -8.48
N ILE A 180 16.44 12.50 -7.80
CA ILE A 180 16.52 13.34 -6.60
C ILE A 180 16.91 12.43 -5.44
N GLU A 181 17.99 12.78 -4.77
CA GLU A 181 18.56 12.04 -3.65
C GLU A 181 18.40 12.80 -2.34
N ILE A 182 18.07 12.05 -1.30
CA ILE A 182 18.05 12.51 0.08
C ILE A 182 19.48 12.36 0.63
N LYS A 183 20.11 13.49 0.95
CA LYS A 183 21.53 13.59 1.27
C LYS A 183 21.78 13.68 2.78
N GLY A 184 22.96 13.24 3.20
CA GLY A 184 23.45 13.42 4.58
C GLY A 184 22.84 12.44 5.58
N ILE A 185 22.37 11.28 5.12
CA ILE A 185 21.80 10.25 5.97
C ILE A 185 22.94 9.34 6.48
N PRO A 186 23.14 9.18 7.79
CA PRO A 186 24.22 8.33 8.31
C PRO A 186 24.08 6.87 7.85
N ASN A 187 25.14 6.31 7.25
CA ASN A 187 25.21 4.92 6.76
C ASN A 187 24.27 4.57 5.59
N TYR A 188 23.69 5.57 4.92
CA TYR A 188 22.90 5.40 3.71
C TYR A 188 23.44 6.26 2.58
N ASP A 189 23.52 5.66 1.39
CA ASP A 189 23.88 6.33 0.15
C ASP A 189 22.82 5.99 -0.91
N LEU A 190 22.68 6.84 -1.94
CA LEU A 190 21.78 6.59 -3.08
C LEU A 190 20.31 6.40 -2.68
N VAL A 191 19.86 7.11 -1.65
CA VAL A 191 18.47 7.10 -1.21
C VAL A 191 17.67 8.07 -2.07
N TYR A 192 16.78 7.51 -2.90
CA TYR A 192 15.98 8.28 -3.84
C TYR A 192 14.51 8.31 -3.45
N ILE A 193 13.79 9.31 -4.00
CA ILE A 193 12.33 9.28 -4.12
C ILE A 193 12.02 8.73 -5.51
N HIS A 194 11.27 7.63 -5.63
CA HIS A 194 11.13 6.95 -6.92
C HIS A 194 9.85 6.09 -7.07
N ILE A 195 9.65 5.50 -8.27
CA ILE A 195 8.50 4.61 -8.55
C ILE A 195 8.71 3.20 -7.98
N GLY A 196 7.64 2.61 -7.48
CA GLY A 196 7.57 1.22 -7.02
C GLY A 196 6.15 0.89 -6.56
N ASN A 197 5.90 -0.35 -6.16
CA ASN A 197 4.56 -0.81 -5.75
C ASN A 197 4.55 -1.41 -4.33
N SER A 198 5.66 -1.99 -3.88
CA SER A 198 5.78 -2.70 -2.60
C SER A 198 7.15 -2.48 -1.96
N HIS A 199 7.32 -2.94 -0.72
CA HIS A 199 8.61 -2.85 -0.02
C HIS A 199 9.74 -3.58 -0.77
N LYS A 200 9.41 -4.57 -1.62
CA LYS A 200 10.38 -5.29 -2.47
C LYS A 200 10.97 -4.43 -3.59
N ASP A 201 10.31 -3.31 -3.92
CA ASP A 201 10.77 -2.38 -4.94
C ASP A 201 11.70 -1.30 -4.37
N THR A 202 11.96 -1.30 -3.05
CA THR A 202 12.85 -0.36 -2.38
C THR A 202 13.98 -1.08 -1.65
N LYS A 203 15.05 -0.33 -1.36
CA LYS A 203 16.19 -0.75 -0.53
C LYS A 203 16.61 0.38 0.41
N GLY A 204 15.65 0.91 1.15
CA GLY A 204 15.77 2.11 1.98
C GLY A 204 15.43 3.42 1.25
N CYS A 205 14.97 3.36 0.00
CA CYS A 205 14.43 4.51 -0.74
C CYS A 205 12.97 4.78 -0.38
N ILE A 206 12.46 5.94 -0.77
CA ILE A 206 11.05 6.33 -0.57
C ILE A 206 10.30 6.14 -1.87
N LEU A 207 9.29 5.27 -1.86
CA LEU A 207 8.38 5.13 -2.98
C LEU A 207 7.19 6.08 -2.82
N ILE A 208 6.68 6.64 -3.92
CA ILE A 208 5.50 7.53 -3.89
C ILE A 208 4.41 7.11 -4.86
N ALA A 209 3.15 7.33 -4.49
CA ALA A 209 2.00 7.02 -5.34
C ALA A 209 0.71 7.78 -5.00
N ASP A 210 -0.29 7.69 -5.88
CA ASP A 210 -1.58 8.39 -5.73
C ASP A 210 -2.60 7.60 -4.90
N GLY A 211 -2.33 6.33 -4.65
CA GLY A 211 -3.22 5.49 -3.87
C GLY A 211 -2.48 4.42 -3.08
N VAL A 212 -3.18 3.88 -2.10
CA VAL A 212 -2.74 2.75 -1.28
C VAL A 212 -3.79 1.64 -1.42
N ASN A 213 -3.33 0.42 -1.63
CA ASN A 213 -4.14 -0.77 -1.50
C ASN A 213 -3.81 -1.45 -0.16
N ALA A 214 -4.65 -1.20 0.84
CA ALA A 214 -4.56 -1.82 2.16
C ALA A 214 -5.41 -3.10 2.28
N SER A 215 -6.09 -3.51 1.19
CA SER A 215 -6.97 -4.68 1.18
C SER A 215 -6.22 -5.99 0.99
N GLN A 216 -4.95 -5.94 0.57
CA GLN A 216 -4.10 -7.11 0.41
C GLN A 216 -3.28 -7.41 1.67
N PRO A 217 -2.87 -8.67 1.89
CA PRO A 217 -2.03 -9.04 3.03
C PRO A 217 -0.70 -8.26 3.06
N GLU A 218 -0.15 -7.96 1.88
CA GLU A 218 1.01 -7.10 1.70
C GLU A 218 0.52 -5.72 1.25
N LYS A 219 0.93 -4.67 1.96
CA LYS A 219 0.56 -3.29 1.60
C LYS A 219 1.22 -2.91 0.28
N MET A 220 0.43 -2.31 -0.60
CA MET A 220 0.90 -1.83 -1.88
C MET A 220 0.48 -0.38 -2.11
N ILE A 221 1.27 0.33 -2.91
CA ILE A 221 0.94 1.65 -3.45
C ILE A 221 0.60 1.55 -4.94
N LEU A 222 -0.27 2.44 -5.41
CA LEU A 222 -0.87 2.38 -6.75
C LEU A 222 -0.63 3.68 -7.52
N GLN A 223 -0.47 3.57 -8.85
CA GLN A 223 -0.22 4.72 -9.75
C GLN A 223 1.08 5.48 -9.45
N SER A 224 2.13 4.78 -9.01
CA SER A 224 3.41 5.40 -8.61
C SER A 224 4.07 6.21 -9.72
N GLN A 225 3.99 5.77 -10.98
CA GLN A 225 4.53 6.52 -12.11
C GLN A 225 3.92 7.91 -12.25
N LYS A 226 2.60 8.06 -12.09
CA LYS A 226 1.93 9.35 -12.22
C LYS A 226 2.31 10.29 -11.07
N ALA A 227 2.31 9.78 -9.84
CA ALA A 227 2.74 10.53 -8.67
C ALA A 227 4.17 11.03 -8.82
N PHE A 228 5.08 10.13 -9.22
CA PHE A 228 6.48 10.44 -9.42
C PHE A 228 6.72 11.44 -10.54
N GLU A 229 6.04 11.34 -11.68
CA GLU A 229 6.19 12.33 -12.75
C GLU A 229 5.76 13.73 -12.29
N ARG A 230 4.62 13.85 -11.59
CA ARG A 230 4.18 15.14 -11.02
C ARG A 230 5.20 15.69 -10.02
N PHE A 231 5.70 14.82 -9.13
CA PHE A 231 6.70 15.20 -8.14
C PHE A 231 7.97 15.72 -8.81
N TYR A 232 8.47 14.94 -9.77
CA TYR A 232 9.71 15.21 -10.47
C TYR A 232 9.63 16.52 -11.24
N ARG A 233 8.57 16.75 -12.00
CA ARG A 233 8.38 17.99 -12.77
C ARG A 233 8.28 19.22 -11.87
N TYR A 234 7.78 19.08 -10.65
CA TYR A 234 7.66 20.19 -9.70
C TYR A 234 8.96 20.46 -8.93
N ILE A 235 9.62 19.41 -8.43
CA ILE A 235 10.78 19.55 -7.53
C ILE A 235 12.11 19.59 -8.26
N PHE A 236 12.29 18.80 -9.33
CA PHE A 236 13.58 18.72 -10.01
C PHE A 236 14.09 20.07 -10.53
N PRO A 237 13.28 20.91 -11.22
CA PRO A 237 13.75 22.21 -11.71
C PRO A 237 14.23 23.15 -10.60
N LYS A 238 13.62 23.06 -9.41
CA LYS A 238 14.01 23.86 -8.24
C LYS A 238 15.41 23.49 -7.77
N ILE A 239 15.67 22.20 -7.63
CA ILE A 239 16.98 21.69 -7.21
C ILE A 239 18.03 21.99 -8.30
N ASP A 240 17.68 21.83 -9.58
CA ASP A 240 18.56 22.10 -10.72
C ASP A 240 18.95 23.59 -10.82
N GLN A 241 18.06 24.49 -10.38
CA GLN A 241 18.33 25.92 -10.24
C GLN A 241 19.08 26.28 -8.95
N ASN A 242 19.59 25.30 -8.21
CA ASN A 242 20.26 25.45 -6.91
C ASN A 242 19.38 26.09 -5.81
N GLU A 243 18.05 25.99 -5.93
CA GLU A 243 17.15 26.35 -4.83
C GLU A 243 17.38 25.35 -3.67
N PRO A 244 17.74 25.81 -2.46
CA PRO A 244 17.96 24.90 -1.34
C PRO A 244 16.66 24.16 -0.99
N MET A 245 16.68 22.84 -1.19
CA MET A 245 15.53 21.98 -0.92
C MET A 245 15.85 21.03 0.22
N ALA A 246 14.86 20.81 1.07
CA ALA A 246 14.95 19.88 2.19
C ALA A 246 13.66 19.09 2.35
N ILE A 247 13.80 17.93 2.97
CA ILE A 247 12.71 17.05 3.35
C ILE A 247 12.75 16.80 4.85
N ASN A 248 11.62 16.98 5.51
CA ASN A 248 11.43 16.62 6.90
C ASN A 248 10.65 15.31 6.98
N ILE A 249 11.16 14.33 7.72
CA ILE A 249 10.56 13.00 7.85
C ILE A 249 10.28 12.78 9.33
N LEU A 250 9.04 12.42 9.67
CA LEU A 250 8.61 12.14 11.03
C LEU A 250 8.06 10.72 11.14
N ASN A 251 8.44 10.03 12.21
CA ASN A 251 7.87 8.73 12.58
C ASN A 251 6.44 8.85 13.11
N GLU A 252 5.79 7.71 13.29
CA GLU A 252 4.37 7.48 13.62
C GLU A 252 3.84 8.31 14.79
N GLU A 253 4.71 8.71 15.72
CA GLU A 253 4.38 9.57 16.86
C GLU A 253 4.11 11.03 16.48
N TRP A 254 4.28 11.43 15.21
CA TRP A 254 3.99 12.79 14.75
C TRP A 254 2.58 13.25 15.13
N PHE A 255 1.60 12.34 15.12
CA PHE A 255 0.23 12.66 15.50
C PHE A 255 0.13 13.08 16.97
N GLU A 256 0.88 12.43 17.86
CA GLU A 256 0.96 12.82 19.27
C GLU A 256 1.71 14.13 19.44
N LYS A 257 2.81 14.32 18.70
CA LYS A 257 3.61 15.56 18.73
C LYS A 257 2.75 16.78 18.37
N ILE A 258 1.90 16.66 17.35
CA ILE A 258 0.99 17.75 16.93
C ILE A 258 -0.26 17.88 17.81
N SER A 259 -0.70 16.81 18.49
CA SER A 259 -1.92 16.85 19.31
C SER A 259 -1.69 17.13 20.80
N LYS A 260 -0.46 16.92 21.30
CA LYS A 260 -0.09 17.11 22.72
C LYS A 260 0.67 18.41 23.02
N THR A 261 0.98 19.25 22.03
CA THR A 261 1.55 20.58 22.33
C THR A 261 0.47 21.41 23.04
N PRO A 262 0.72 21.93 24.26
CA PRO A 262 -0.33 22.53 25.05
C PRO A 262 -0.95 23.71 24.32
N GLN A 263 -2.28 23.82 24.39
CA GLN A 263 -2.92 25.12 24.50
C GLN A 263 -2.27 25.82 25.69
N LEU A 264 -1.18 26.54 25.46
CA LEU A 264 -0.69 27.52 26.42
C LEU A 264 -1.78 28.57 26.48
N GLU A 265 -2.66 28.34 27.46
CA GLU A 265 -3.67 29.28 27.89
C GLU A 265 -3.02 30.66 27.96
N LYS A 266 -3.67 31.58 27.28
CA LYS A 266 -3.47 33.01 27.41
C LYS A 266 -3.37 33.35 28.91
N ALA A 267 -2.19 33.75 29.35
CA ALA A 267 -2.00 34.56 30.54
C ALA A 267 -1.76 36.01 30.09
#